data_AF-A0AAU5M0Y5-F1
#
_entry.id   AF-A0AAU5M0Y5-F1
#
_cell.length_a   1.000
_cell.length_b   1.000
_cell.length_c   1.000
_cell.angle_alpha   90.00
_cell.angle_beta   90.00
_cell.angle_gamma   90.00
#
_symmetry.space_group_name_H-M   'P 1'
#
loop_
_entity.id
_entity.type
_entity.pdbx_description
1 polymer ?
#
loop_
_entity_poly.entity_id
_entity_poly.type
_entity_poly.pdbx_seq_one_letter_code
_entity_poly.pdbx_strand_id
1 'polypeptide(L)' 'MRTQVLRVVKGEPTAEELAALVTVLAARAAGPGPAADPQRAGNWATYWRNARTPFHPGPGQWRASAHP' A
#
# COMPACT_ATOMS: atom_id res chain seq x y z
N MET A 1 -5.62 -12.31 21.29
CA MET A 1 -4.70 -11.15 21.22
C MET A 1 -5.44 -9.99 20.60
N ARG A 2 -5.44 -8.78 21.19
CA ARG A 2 -6.05 -7.60 20.55
C ARG A 2 -5.05 -7.04 19.55
N THR A 3 -5.41 -7.02 18.26
CA THR A 3 -4.63 -6.34 17.23
C THR A 3 -4.85 -4.83 17.38
N GLN A 4 -3.78 -4.08 17.60
CA GLN A 4 -3.86 -2.63 17.59
C GLN A 4 -4.00 -2.14 16.14
N VAL A 5 -5.07 -1.42 15.82
CA VAL A 5 -5.38 -1.00 14.45
C VAL A 5 -4.83 0.38 14.06
N LEU A 6 -4.47 1.23 15.04
CA LEU A 6 -3.93 2.57 14.81
C LEU A 6 -3.07 3.02 16.02
N ARG A 7 -1.99 3.76 15.77
CA ARG A 7 -1.12 4.38 16.79
C ARG A 7 -0.67 5.77 16.32
N VAL A 8 -0.81 6.78 17.18
CA VAL A 8 -0.16 8.08 16.98
C VAL A 8 1.29 7.95 17.47
N VAL A 9 2.26 8.13 16.57
CA VAL A 9 3.69 8.01 16.90
C VAL A 9 4.32 9.39 17.14
N LYS A 10 3.68 10.47 16.65
CA LYS A 10 4.15 11.84 16.77
C LYS A 10 2.97 12.82 16.70
N GLY A 11 3.06 13.91 17.46
CA GLY A 11 2.04 14.96 17.55
C GLY A 11 0.95 14.65 18.59
N GLU A 12 0.18 15.67 18.96
CA GLU A 12 -0.99 15.55 19.82
C GLU A 12 -2.22 16.04 19.05
N PRO A 13 -2.92 15.14 18.31
CA PRO A 13 -4.14 15.53 17.62
C PRO A 13 -5.24 15.87 18.63
N THR A 14 -6.08 16.83 18.27
CA THR A 14 -7.30 17.07 19.04
C THR A 14 -8.26 15.88 18.92
N ALA A 15 -9.27 15.84 19.80
CA ALA A 15 -10.30 14.80 19.74
C ALA A 15 -11.03 14.80 18.38
N GLU A 16 -11.29 15.99 17.84
CA GLU A 16 -11.95 16.19 16.55
C GLU A 16 -11.10 15.68 15.39
N GLU A 17 -9.80 15.96 15.39
CA GLU A 17 -8.88 15.49 14.35
C GLU A 17 -8.74 13.96 14.36
N LEU A 18 -8.64 13.38 15.55
CA LEU A 18 -8.58 11.92 15.70
C LEU A 18 -9.89 11.27 15.24
N ALA A 19 -11.04 11.84 15.60
CA ALA A 19 -12.35 11.37 15.15
C ALA A 19 -12.51 11.44 13.63
N ALA A 20 -12.07 12.55 13.02
CA ALA A 20 -12.08 12.71 11.57
C ALA A 20 -11.24 11.64 10.87
N LEU A 21 -10.02 11.38 11.36
CA LEU A 21 -9.15 10.35 10.81
C LEU A 21 -9.77 8.95 10.91
N VAL A 22 -10.29 8.59 12.09
CA VAL A 22 -10.96 7.29 12.31
C VAL A 22 -12.17 7.14 11.41
N THR A 23 -12.96 8.19 11.23
CA THR A 23 -14.15 8.18 10.36
C THR A 23 -13.78 7.90 8.91
N VAL A 24 -12.75 8.56 8.38
CA VAL A 24 -12.28 8.32 7.01
C VAL A 24 -11.77 6.89 6.83
N LEU A 25 -10.99 6.38 7.80
CA LEU A 25 -10.47 5.02 7.74
C LEU A 25 -11.60 3.98 7.79
N ALA A 26 -12.60 4.17 8.67
CA ALA A 26 -13.76 3.31 8.77
C ALA A 26 -14.59 3.32 7.47
N ALA A 27 -14.85 4.51 6.91
CA ALA A 27 -15.57 4.65 5.65
C ALA A 27 -14.85 3.94 4.49
N ARG A 28 -13.52 4.07 4.42
CA ARG A 28 -12.71 3.38 3.41
C ARG A 28 -12.73 1.86 3.60
N ALA A 29 -12.69 1.38 4.84
CA ALA A 29 -12.72 -0.05 5.16
C ALA A 29 -14.11 -0.69 4.93
N ALA A 30 -15.19 0.10 5.01
CA ALA A 30 -16.55 -0.37 4.76
C ALA A 30 -16.86 -0.59 3.27
N GLY A 31 -16.05 -0.05 2.36
CA GLY A 31 -16.20 -0.28 0.93
C GLY A 31 -15.91 -1.73 0.53
N PRO A 32 -16.50 -2.22 -0.58
CA PRO A 32 -16.14 -3.53 -1.10
C PRO A 32 -14.64 -3.60 -1.37
N GLY A 33 -14.00 -4.63 -0.84
CA GLY A 33 -12.59 -4.91 -1.11
C GLY A 33 -12.36 -5.04 -2.62
N PRO A 34 -11.19 -4.63 -3.13
CA PRO A 34 -10.88 -4.84 -4.54
C PRO A 34 -11.08 -6.32 -4.88
N ALA A 35 -11.74 -6.61 -6.00
CA ALA A 35 -11.84 -7.96 -6.49
C ALA A 35 -10.42 -8.55 -6.57
N ALA A 36 -10.27 -9.79 -6.09
CA ALA A 36 -9.01 -10.50 -6.24
C ALA A 36 -8.72 -10.57 -7.74
N ASP A 37 -7.70 -9.84 -8.16
CA ASP A 37 -7.20 -9.87 -9.52
C ASP A 37 -6.04 -10.87 -9.55
N PRO A 38 -6.29 -12.13 -9.99
CA PRO A 38 -5.24 -13.13 -10.06
C PRO A 38 -4.12 -12.77 -11.04
N GLN A 39 -4.32 -11.77 -11.91
CA GLN A 39 -3.29 -11.24 -12.81
C GLN A 39 -2.52 -10.07 -12.22
N ARG A 40 -2.89 -9.52 -11.06
CA ARG A 40 -2.15 -8.47 -10.36
C ARG A 40 -0.93 -9.02 -9.61
N ALA A 41 -0.21 -9.97 -10.21
CA ALA A 41 1.17 -10.18 -9.85
C ALA A 41 1.98 -9.10 -10.58
N GLY A 42 1.99 -7.89 -9.99
CA GLY A 42 2.85 -6.79 -10.42
C GLY A 42 4.23 -7.30 -10.78
N ASN A 43 4.94 -6.67 -11.73
CA ASN A 43 6.32 -7.04 -12.07
C ASN A 43 7.23 -7.29 -10.83
N TRP A 44 6.93 -6.66 -9.69
CA TRP A 44 7.57 -6.90 -8.39
C TRP A 44 7.48 -8.33 -7.85
N ALA A 45 6.43 -9.08 -8.15
CA ALA A 45 6.20 -10.45 -7.70
C ALA A 45 6.80 -11.50 -8.65
N THR A 46 7.40 -11.09 -9.76
CA THR A 46 7.85 -12.03 -10.79
C THR A 46 9.17 -12.71 -10.43
N TYR A 47 9.22 -14.05 -10.58
CA TYR A 47 10.33 -14.86 -10.06
C TYR A 47 11.72 -14.45 -10.60
N TRP A 48 11.81 -13.98 -11.85
CA TRP A 48 13.09 -13.59 -12.47
C TRP A 48 13.67 -12.28 -11.93
N ARG A 49 12.89 -11.47 -11.18
CA ARG A 49 13.38 -10.28 -10.47
C ARG A 49 13.84 -10.58 -9.03
N ASN A 50 13.49 -11.76 -8.50
CA ASN A 50 14.06 -12.25 -7.24
C ASN A 50 15.50 -12.76 -7.42
N ALA A 51 15.90 -13.07 -8.67
CA ALA A 51 17.30 -13.23 -9.01
C ALA A 51 17.99 -11.85 -8.93
N ARG A 52 19.14 -11.76 -8.24
CA ARG A 52 19.92 -10.53 -8.10
C ARG A 52 20.54 -10.13 -9.44
N THR A 53 19.73 -9.59 -10.32
CA THR A 53 20.17 -8.96 -11.56
C THR A 53 20.45 -7.49 -11.27
N PRO A 54 21.60 -6.95 -11.71
CA PRO A 54 21.87 -5.51 -11.59
C PRO A 54 20.74 -4.69 -12.22
N PHE A 55 20.27 -3.67 -11.50
CA PHE A 55 19.32 -2.72 -12.06
C PHE A 55 20.05 -1.78 -13.03
N HIS A 56 19.67 -1.78 -14.29
CA HIS A 56 20.24 -0.88 -15.29
C HIS A 56 19.37 0.38 -15.44
N PRO A 57 19.87 1.58 -15.13
CA PRO A 57 19.13 2.81 -15.37
C PRO A 57 18.96 3.04 -16.88
N GLY A 58 17.77 3.49 -17.29
CA GLY A 58 17.47 3.77 -18.70
C GLY A 58 16.06 4.31 -18.94
N PRO A 59 15.77 4.83 -20.15
CA PRO A 59 14.45 5.33 -20.51
C PRO A 59 13.35 4.28 -20.26
N GLY A 60 12.27 4.68 -19.61
CA GLY A 60 11.13 3.81 -19.31
C GLY A 60 11.25 2.93 -18.07
N GLN A 61 12.44 2.82 -17.44
CA GLN A 61 12.63 1.93 -16.28
C GLN A 61 11.86 2.37 -15.03
N TRP A 62 11.67 3.69 -14.84
CA TRP A 62 10.78 4.20 -13.80
C TRP A 62 9.31 3.79 -14.03
N ARG A 63 8.85 3.84 -15.29
CA ARG A 63 7.47 3.45 -15.65
C ARG A 63 7.23 1.96 -15.49
N ALA A 64 8.24 1.13 -15.75
CA ALA A 64 8.18 -0.31 -15.57
C ALA A 64 7.92 -0.74 -14.12
N SER A 65 8.22 0.12 -13.14
CA SER A 65 7.92 -0.11 -11.72
C SER A 65 6.43 -0.04 -11.39
N ALA A 66 5.63 0.58 -12.27
CA ALA A 66 4.18 0.72 -12.12
C ALA A 66 3.40 -0.11 -13.16
N HIS A 67 4.09 -0.89 -13.99
CA HIS A 67 3.42 -1.82 -14.91
C HIS A 67 2.79 -2.97 -14.13
N PRO A 68 1.61 -3.47 -14.57
CA PRO A 68 0.99 -4.67 -14.02
C PRO A 68 1.91 -5.88 -14.10
#